data_AF-A0A956EM28-F1
#
_entry.id   AF-A0A956EM28-F1
#
_cell.length_a   1.000
_cell.length_b   1.000
_cell.length_c   1.000
_cell.angle_alpha   90.00
_cell.angle_beta   90.00
_cell.angle_gamma   90.00
#
_symmetry.space_group_name_H-M   'P 1'
#
loop_
_entity.id
_entity.type
_entity.pdbx_description
1 polymer ?
#
loop_
_entity_poly.entity_id
_entity_poly.type
_entity_poly.pdbx_seq_one_letter_code
_entity_poly.pdbx_strand_id
1 'polypeptide(L)'
;MHLRLEPAAPAPTVDLDPLSLALHASGPVAAVLFLLIAAAVGAWAIAVIKHRQLGRWIAAEDALDLAVAAASDPDELTRIAARHPDAPGAPVLAALARRRGEDDVL
;
A
#
# COMPACT_ATOMS: atom_id res chain seq x y z
N MET A 1 31.65 69.19 15.67
CA MET A 1 30.47 68.66 14.94
C MET A 1 30.33 67.19 15.30
N HIS A 2 29.54 66.89 16.33
CA HIS A 2 29.34 65.51 16.80
C HIS A 2 28.30 64.83 15.92
N LEU A 3 28.73 63.89 15.09
CA LEU A 3 27.82 62.98 14.39
C LEU A 3 27.27 61.98 15.42
N ARG A 4 26.02 62.19 15.85
CA ARG A 4 25.24 61.15 16.54
C ARG A 4 24.98 60.04 15.53
N LEU A 5 25.67 58.91 15.69
CA LEU A 5 25.27 57.65 15.09
C LEU A 5 24.06 57.16 15.89
N GLU A 6 22.85 57.43 15.38
CA GLU A 6 21.66 56.77 15.90
C GLU A 6 21.83 55.26 15.64
N PRO A 7 21.77 54.40 16.68
CA PRO A 7 21.91 52.97 16.49
C PRO A 7 20.79 52.50 15.55
N ALA A 8 21.16 51.86 14.44
CA ALA A 8 20.21 51.28 13.51
C ALA A 8 19.29 50.32 14.28
N ALA A 9 17.97 50.53 14.17
CA ALA A 9 16.99 49.66 14.80
C ALA A 9 17.24 48.21 14.36
N PRO A 10 17.24 47.24 15.30
CA PRO A 10 17.48 45.85 14.95
C PRO A 10 16.44 45.38 13.93
N ALA A 11 16.90 44.71 12.87
CA ALA A 11 16.02 44.13 11.86
C ALA A 11 15.06 43.12 12.51
N PRO A 12 13.76 43.10 12.15
CA PRO A 12 12.82 42.16 12.73
C PRO A 12 13.26 40.73 12.39
N THR A 13 13.57 39.96 13.44
CA THR A 13 13.82 38.53 13.31
C THR A 13 12.49 37.82 13.12
N VAL A 14 12.25 37.33 11.90
CA VAL A 14 11.08 36.48 11.61
C VAL A 14 11.31 35.13 12.28
N ASP A 15 10.49 34.81 13.27
CA ASP A 15 10.46 33.50 13.89
C ASP A 15 9.82 32.50 12.92
N LEU A 16 10.62 31.54 12.45
CA LEU A 16 10.24 30.52 11.48
C LEU A 16 9.95 29.18 12.16
N ASP A 17 9.42 29.21 13.38
CA ASP A 17 8.90 28.01 14.00
C ASP A 17 7.69 27.48 13.21
N PRO A 18 7.77 26.27 12.61
CA PRO A 18 6.69 25.70 11.80
C PRO A 18 5.40 25.51 12.61
N LEU A 19 5.49 25.29 13.92
CA LEU A 19 4.30 25.17 14.77
C LEU A 19 3.61 26.53 14.95
N SER A 20 4.39 27.58 15.22
CA SER A 20 3.89 28.96 15.31
C SER A 20 3.26 29.44 14.01
N LEU A 21 3.83 29.07 12.85
CA LEU A 21 3.26 29.37 11.52
C LEU A 21 1.93 28.64 11.28
N ALA A 22 1.82 27.38 11.72
CA ALA A 22 0.59 26.61 11.60
C ALA A 22 -0.52 27.14 12.55
N LEU A 23 -0.15 27.58 13.76
CA LEU A 23 -1.09 28.11 14.76
C LEU A 23 -1.60 29.52 14.41
N HIS A 24 -0.81 30.34 13.72
CA HIS A 24 -1.22 31.65 13.22
C HIS A 24 -1.86 31.59 11.82
N ALA A 25 -2.00 30.39 11.24
CA ALA A 25 -2.66 30.22 9.95
C ALA A 25 -4.13 30.63 10.02
N SER A 26 -4.64 31.25 8.95
CA SER A 26 -6.07 31.57 8.86
C SER A 26 -6.91 30.28 8.91
N GLY A 27 -8.14 30.36 9.45
CA GLY A 27 -9.02 29.20 9.63
C GLY A 27 -9.13 28.25 8.42
N PRO A 28 -9.26 28.75 7.17
CA PRO A 28 -9.25 27.91 5.98
C PRO A 28 -7.93 27.14 5.77
N VAL A 29 -6.78 27.76 6.01
CA VAL A 29 -5.46 27.12 5.85
C VAL A 29 -5.28 26.01 6.89
N ALA A 30 -5.71 26.23 8.13
CA ALA A 30 -5.69 25.20 9.17
C ALA A 30 -6.57 23.98 8.80
N ALA A 31 -7.75 24.22 8.22
CA ALA A 31 -8.62 23.15 7.75
C ALA A 31 -7.99 22.31 6.62
N VAL A 32 -7.35 22.97 5.65
CA VAL A 32 -6.62 22.28 4.57
C VAL A 32 -5.45 21.46 5.14
N LEU A 33 -4.68 22.04 6.07
CA LEU A 33 -3.57 21.33 6.71
C LEU A 33 -4.04 20.06 7.42
N PHE A 34 -5.12 20.15 8.18
CA PHE A 34 -5.70 18.98 8.86
C PHE A 34 -6.20 17.93 7.87
N LEU A 35 -6.85 18.36 6.78
CA LEU A 35 -7.30 17.44 5.73
C LEU A 35 -6.13 16.71 5.07
N LEU A 36 -5.02 17.42 4.78
CA LEU A 36 -3.81 16.82 4.22
C LEU A 36 -3.19 15.80 5.18
N ILE A 37 -3.14 16.12 6.47
CA ILE A 37 -2.65 15.19 7.50
C ILE A 37 -3.53 13.94 7.53
N ALA A 38 -4.86 14.11 7.57
CA ALA A 38 -5.80 13.00 7.57
C ALA A 38 -5.68 12.14 6.30
N ALA A 39 -5.54 12.76 5.12
CA ALA A 39 -5.34 12.06 3.86
C ALA A 39 -4.02 11.27 3.84
N ALA A 40 -2.93 11.85 4.35
CA ALA A 40 -1.63 11.17 4.45
C ALA A 40 -1.69 9.95 5.38
N VAL A 41 -2.34 10.09 6.55
CA VAL A 41 -2.56 8.98 7.48
C VAL A 41 -3.43 7.90 6.85
N GLY A 42 -4.51 8.29 6.16
CA GLY A 42 -5.39 7.37 5.44
C GLY A 42 -4.65 6.58 4.35
N ALA A 43 -3.82 7.26 3.56
CA ALA A 43 -3.01 6.63 2.51
C ALA A 43 -2.03 5.59 3.11
N TRP A 44 -1.36 5.92 4.21
CA TRP A 44 -0.49 4.98 4.91
C TRP A 44 -1.24 3.79 5.50
N ALA A 45 -2.43 4.01 6.08
CA ALA A 45 -3.26 2.92 6.58
C ALA A 45 -3.64 1.95 5.45
N ILE A 46 -4.08 2.48 4.30
CA ILE A 46 -4.40 1.67 3.12
C ILE A 46 -3.16 0.92 2.64
N ALA A 47 -2.01 1.58 2.55
CA ALA A 47 -0.76 0.96 2.12
C ALA A 47 -0.36 -0.21 3.02
N VAL A 48 -0.40 -0.04 4.35
CA VAL A 48 -0.10 -1.11 5.31
C VAL A 48 -1.09 -2.27 5.19
N ILE A 49 -2.39 -1.97 5.10
CA ILE A 49 -3.43 -2.98 4.94
C ILE A 49 -3.23 -3.78 3.65
N LYS A 50 -3.01 -3.10 2.53
CA LYS A 50 -2.79 -3.73 1.22
C LYS A 50 -1.50 -4.53 1.19
N HIS A 51 -0.44 -4.03 1.82
CA HIS A 51 0.82 -4.77 1.94
C HIS A 51 0.62 -6.10 2.66
N ARG A 52 -0.14 -6.11 3.78
CA ARG A 52 -0.47 -7.36 4.49
C ARG A 52 -1.36 -8.30 3.67
N GLN A 53 -2.34 -7.76 2.95
CA GLN A 53 -3.19 -8.55 2.06
C GLN A 53 -2.36 -9.22 0.97
N LEU A 54 -1.44 -8.47 0.35
CA LEU A 54 -0.57 -8.97 -0.71
C LEU A 54 0.37 -10.05 -0.19
N GLY A 55 0.99 -9.86 0.97
CA GLY A 55 1.86 -10.88 1.58
C GLY A 55 1.12 -12.20 1.85
N ARG A 56 -0.15 -12.14 2.27
CA ARG A 56 -0.98 -13.34 2.44
C ARG A 56 -1.27 -14.04 1.11
N TRP A 57 -1.53 -13.30 0.04
CA TRP A 57 -1.77 -13.88 -1.29
C TRP A 57 -0.50 -14.49 -1.89
N ILE A 58 0.66 -13.84 -1.73
CA ILE A 58 1.95 -14.37 -2.16
C ILE A 58 2.22 -15.71 -1.47
N ALA A 59 2.06 -15.78 -0.14
CA ALA A 59 2.27 -17.02 0.59
C ALA A 59 1.29 -18.14 0.18
N ALA A 60 0.04 -17.79 -0.16
CA ALA A 60 -0.94 -18.76 -0.66
C ALA A 60 -0.57 -19.28 -2.05
N GLU A 61 -0.08 -18.40 -2.93
CA GLU A 61 0.40 -18.77 -4.26
C GLU A 61 1.67 -19.61 -4.20
N ASP A 62 2.66 -19.23 -3.39
CA ASP A 62 3.89 -20.01 -3.20
C ASP A 62 3.57 -21.44 -2.73
N ALA A 63 2.57 -21.59 -1.84
CA ALA A 63 2.11 -22.90 -1.38
C ALA A 63 1.39 -23.70 -2.48
N LEU A 64 0.62 -23.02 -3.35
CA LEU A 64 0.00 -23.64 -4.52
C LEU A 64 1.08 -24.11 -5.50
N ASP A 65 2.05 -23.27 -5.84
CA ASP A 65 3.13 -23.56 -6.77
C ASP A 65 3.97 -24.75 -6.31
N LEU A 66 4.29 -24.81 -5.01
CA LEU A 66 4.97 -25.96 -4.43
C LEU A 66 4.16 -27.26 -4.59
N ALA A 67 2.86 -27.21 -4.36
CA ALA A 67 1.97 -28.36 -4.50
C ALA A 67 1.82 -28.81 -5.96
N VAL A 68 1.70 -27.85 -6.89
CA VAL A 68 1.65 -28.11 -8.34
C VAL A 68 2.95 -28.73 -8.82
N ALA A 69 4.11 -28.22 -8.38
CA ALA A 69 5.42 -28.77 -8.75
C ALA A 69 5.63 -30.22 -8.28
N ALA A 70 4.95 -30.62 -7.20
CA ALA A 70 4.97 -31.99 -6.70
C ALA A 70 3.94 -32.92 -7.38
N ALA A 71 2.99 -32.36 -8.12
CA ALA A 71 1.91 -33.14 -8.75
C ALA A 71 2.46 -33.96 -9.92
N SER A 72 2.08 -35.24 -9.97
CA SER A 72 2.53 -36.15 -11.03
C SER A 72 1.45 -36.45 -12.08
N ASP A 73 0.20 -36.03 -11.82
CA ASP A 73 -0.96 -36.40 -12.62
C ASP A 73 -1.95 -35.23 -12.81
N PRO A 74 -2.58 -35.06 -13.99
CA PRO A 74 -3.53 -33.96 -14.23
C PRO A 74 -4.74 -33.95 -13.30
N ASP A 75 -5.26 -35.08 -12.85
CA ASP A 75 -6.40 -35.14 -11.92
C ASP A 75 -6.01 -34.66 -10.51
N GLU A 76 -4.72 -34.72 -10.18
CA GLU A 76 -4.19 -34.18 -8.94
C GLU A 76 -4.21 -32.65 -8.93
N LEU A 77 -4.03 -32.01 -10.09
CA LEU A 77 -4.06 -30.54 -10.23
C LEU A 77 -5.41 -29.95 -9.82
N THR A 78 -6.52 -30.60 -10.19
CA THR A 78 -7.87 -30.17 -9.80
C THR A 78 -8.08 -30.26 -8.29
N ARG A 79 -7.54 -31.31 -7.66
CA ARG A 79 -7.57 -31.49 -6.19
C ARG A 79 -6.65 -30.51 -5.46
N ILE A 80 -5.53 -30.13 -6.06
CA ILE A 80 -4.62 -29.12 -5.53
C ILE A 80 -5.30 -27.74 -5.59
N ALA A 81 -5.89 -27.37 -6.71
CA ALA A 81 -6.65 -26.12 -6.85
C ALA A 81 -7.77 -26.01 -5.79
N ALA A 82 -8.51 -27.08 -5.52
CA ALA A 82 -9.55 -27.11 -4.50
C ALA A 82 -9.02 -26.94 -3.06
N ARG A 83 -7.77 -27.35 -2.78
CA ARG A 83 -7.13 -27.24 -1.47
C ARG A 83 -6.53 -25.85 -1.20
N HIS A 84 -6.29 -25.06 -2.24
CA HIS A 84 -5.69 -23.72 -2.15
C HIS A 84 -6.64 -22.63 -2.69
N PRO A 85 -7.86 -22.46 -2.13
CA PRO A 85 -8.85 -21.52 -2.67
C PRO A 85 -8.43 -20.05 -2.54
N ASP A 86 -7.53 -19.75 -1.60
CA ASP A 86 -7.01 -18.39 -1.37
C ASP A 86 -5.85 -18.02 -2.32
N ALA A 87 -5.34 -18.98 -3.10
CA ALA A 87 -4.28 -18.77 -4.06
C ALA A 87 -4.88 -18.21 -5.37
N PRO A 88 -4.40 -17.05 -5.87
CA PRO A 88 -4.93 -16.44 -7.08
C PRO A 88 -4.80 -17.34 -8.33
N GLY A 89 -3.84 -18.25 -8.39
CA GLY A 89 -3.66 -19.20 -9.48
C GLY A 89 -4.65 -20.38 -9.47
N ALA A 90 -5.28 -20.70 -8.34
CA ALA A 90 -6.11 -21.89 -8.20
C ALA A 90 -7.32 -21.93 -9.16
N PRO A 91 -8.09 -20.83 -9.38
CA PRO A 91 -9.18 -20.82 -10.36
C PRO A 91 -8.71 -21.06 -11.80
N VAL A 92 -7.52 -20.55 -12.15
CA VAL A 92 -6.92 -20.74 -13.48
C VAL A 92 -6.51 -22.20 -13.65
N LEU A 93 -5.85 -22.79 -12.65
CA LEU A 93 -5.47 -24.19 -12.66
C LEU A 93 -6.68 -25.12 -12.80
N ALA A 94 -7.76 -24.84 -12.06
CA ALA A 94 -9.02 -25.58 -12.17
C ALA A 94 -9.64 -25.45 -13.58
N ALA A 95 -9.58 -24.26 -14.19
CA ALA A 95 -10.10 -24.05 -15.55
C ALA A 95 -9.27 -24.78 -16.62
N LEU A 96 -7.95 -24.82 -16.48
CA LEU A 96 -7.06 -25.56 -17.37
C LEU A 96 -7.25 -27.07 -17.24
N ALA A 97 -7.36 -27.58 -16.02
CA ALA A 97 -7.57 -29.01 -15.76
C ALA A 97 -8.89 -29.50 -16.39
N ARG A 98 -9.98 -28.73 -16.28
CA ARG A 98 -11.26 -29.07 -16.94
C ARG A 98 -11.14 -29.17 -18.45
N ARG A 99 -10.49 -28.19 -19.11
CA ARG A 99 -10.33 -28.19 -20.57
C ARG A 99 -9.52 -29.38 -21.06
N ARG A 100 -8.45 -29.74 -20.33
CA ARG A 100 -7.63 -30.91 -20.67
C ARG A 100 -8.42 -32.22 -20.56
N GLY A 101 -9.28 -32.35 -19.55
CA GLY A 101 -10.16 -33.51 -19.42
C GLY A 101 -11.21 -33.63 -20.53
N GLU A 102 -11.57 -32.54 -21.20
CA GLU A 102 -12.44 -32.57 -22.39
C GLU A 102 -11.69 -33.06 -23.64
N ASP A 103 -10.41 -32.69 -23.78
CA ASP A 103 -9.56 -33.09 -24.92
C ASP A 103 -9.15 -34.57 -24.87
N ASP A 104 -8.99 -35.17 -23.68
CA ASP A 104 -8.62 -36.60 -23.51
C ASP A 104 -9.78 -37.58 -23.80
N VAL A 105 -11.01 -37.08 -23.96
CA VAL A 105 -12.23 -37.88 -24.18
C VAL A 105 -12.60 -38.01 -25.67
N LEU A 106 -11.92 -37.26 -26.56
CA LEU A 106 -12.12 -37.28 -28.02
C LEU A 106 -11.10 -38.17 -28.75
#